data_AF-A0A5E8CIA0-F1
#
_entry.id   AF-A0A5E8CIA0-F1
#
_cell.length_a   1.000
_cell.length_b   1.000
_cell.length_c   1.000
_cell.angle_alpha   90.00
_cell.angle_beta   90.00
_cell.angle_gamma   90.00
#
_symmetry.space_group_name_H-M   'P 1'
#
loop_
_entity.id
_entity.type
_entity.pdbx_description
1 polymer ?
#
loop_
_entity_poly.entity_id
_entity_poly.type
_entity_poly.pdbx_seq_one_letter_code
_entity_poly.pdbx_strand_id
1 'polypeptide(L)'
;MSKSNKITKKYTKFEPSRIHFTDLEENKRSKGQKIAYVRYNDEKRGDQTLLLQTPQIELNTYGIPKKGDYYSDDKQRSFIKVPLDQDNSDCKLFHDKLVELDALLDSDEMRVKIFGSIKKSKGYKYQSIIREPVVQTIEENSDSDDDNDNSQATSGTSYPRPPYLKAKMNLDYESGNVTTNVYKLVDGSRTQCKVSTLETVEQLVTFRSTIRMVLMPNKLWALKTFDGKRYGLSFKIMHLEVEPVLRSSLKEYFTNDAFVDSDDEESDNGVTHEVNDDDDDDDASTSNPPALKTSALDGGDDSDEDSEESEQDDNSDSDSDSEVEPVAKKKTSKKAATKGRKKNVANA
;
A
#
# COMPACT_ATOMS: atom_id res chain seq x y z
N MET A 1 -18.67 -25.36 20.45
CA MET A 1 -18.01 -24.21 19.82
C MET A 1 -18.85 -23.75 18.64
N SER A 2 -19.47 -22.58 18.72
CA SER A 2 -20.23 -22.00 17.61
C SER A 2 -19.34 -21.95 16.36
N LYS A 3 -19.77 -22.54 15.25
CA LYS A 3 -19.09 -22.38 13.95
C LYS A 3 -19.14 -20.90 13.63
N SER A 4 -18.10 -20.15 14.02
CA SER A 4 -18.03 -18.73 13.72
C SER A 4 -18.14 -18.62 12.20
N ASN A 5 -19.11 -17.84 11.78
CA ASN A 5 -19.48 -17.66 10.40
C ASN A 5 -18.36 -16.86 9.70
N LYS A 6 -17.19 -17.46 9.49
CA LYS A 6 -16.00 -16.79 8.93
C LYS A 6 -16.36 -16.15 7.59
N ILE A 7 -16.42 -14.81 7.59
CA ILE A 7 -16.64 -13.96 6.41
C ILE A 7 -15.40 -14.01 5.50
N THR A 8 -14.22 -14.20 6.09
CA THR A 8 -12.94 -14.27 5.39
C THR A 8 -12.87 -15.45 4.42
N LYS A 9 -12.49 -15.14 3.17
CA LYS A 9 -12.30 -16.08 2.07
C LYS A 9 -10.80 -16.29 1.86
N LYS A 10 -10.38 -17.55 1.69
CA LYS A 10 -9.00 -17.85 1.30
C LYS A 10 -8.78 -17.45 -0.17
N TYR A 11 -7.56 -17.02 -0.49
CA TYR A 11 -7.16 -16.72 -1.87
C TYR A 11 -7.47 -17.84 -2.88
N THR A 12 -7.36 -19.11 -2.46
CA THR A 12 -7.69 -20.28 -3.31
C THR A 12 -9.16 -20.39 -3.70
N LYS A 13 -10.06 -19.71 -2.98
CA LYS A 13 -11.51 -19.72 -3.23
C LYS A 13 -12.02 -18.39 -3.80
N PHE A 14 -11.11 -17.48 -4.09
CA PHE A 14 -11.45 -16.17 -4.63
C PHE A 14 -11.70 -16.28 -6.13
N GLU A 15 -12.83 -15.74 -6.57
CA GLU A 15 -13.22 -15.69 -7.98
C GLU A 15 -13.35 -14.21 -8.40
N PRO A 16 -12.39 -13.66 -9.18
CA PRO A 16 -12.38 -12.25 -9.56
C PRO A 16 -13.67 -11.78 -10.24
N SER A 17 -14.31 -12.63 -11.05
CA SER A 17 -15.53 -12.34 -11.81
C SER A 17 -16.75 -11.96 -10.95
N ARG A 18 -16.71 -12.23 -9.64
CA ARG A 18 -17.81 -11.90 -8.70
C ARG A 18 -17.67 -10.52 -8.07
N ILE A 19 -16.57 -9.82 -8.36
CA ILE A 19 -16.39 -8.43 -7.96
C ILE A 19 -17.26 -7.53 -8.85
N HIS A 20 -17.93 -6.59 -8.21
CA HIS A 20 -18.61 -5.47 -8.86
C HIS A 20 -18.47 -4.21 -8.00
N PHE A 21 -18.87 -3.08 -8.56
CA PHE A 21 -18.67 -1.76 -7.95
C PHE A 21 -19.99 -1.01 -7.86
N THR A 22 -20.09 -0.13 -6.87
CA THR A 22 -21.10 0.94 -6.89
C THR A 22 -20.78 1.95 -8.00
N ASP A 23 -21.68 2.90 -8.21
CA ASP A 23 -21.42 4.01 -9.11
C ASP A 23 -20.22 4.87 -8.62
N LEU A 24 -19.53 5.49 -9.57
CA LEU A 24 -18.46 6.44 -9.27
C LEU A 24 -19.03 7.76 -8.74
N GLU A 25 -18.76 8.04 -7.47
CA GLU A 25 -19.17 9.26 -6.77
C GLU A 25 -17.97 10.16 -6.48
N GLU A 26 -18.21 11.45 -6.26
CA GLU A 26 -17.13 12.38 -5.88
C GLU A 26 -16.65 12.09 -4.45
N ASN A 27 -15.33 12.02 -4.28
CA ASN A 27 -14.75 11.80 -2.96
C ASN A 27 -14.84 13.08 -2.14
N LYS A 28 -15.63 13.04 -1.05
CA LYS A 28 -15.78 14.17 -0.11
C LYS A 28 -14.45 14.60 0.53
N ARG A 29 -13.46 13.70 0.58
CA ARG A 29 -12.16 13.94 1.23
C ARG A 29 -11.06 14.38 0.25
N SER A 30 -11.21 14.11 -1.04
CA SER A 30 -10.18 14.40 -2.03
C SER A 30 -10.82 14.97 -3.28
N LYS A 31 -10.75 16.30 -3.41
CA LYS A 31 -11.31 17.01 -4.56
C LYS A 31 -10.68 16.47 -5.86
N GLY A 32 -11.48 16.27 -6.89
CA GLY A 32 -11.00 15.74 -8.18
C GLY A 32 -10.80 14.22 -8.25
N GLN A 33 -10.93 13.50 -7.13
CA GLN A 33 -10.99 12.03 -7.11
C GLN A 33 -12.44 11.55 -7.10
N LYS A 34 -12.76 10.59 -7.97
CA LYS A 34 -14.02 9.81 -7.87
C LYS A 34 -13.74 8.45 -7.29
N ILE A 35 -14.67 7.93 -6.50
CA ILE A 35 -14.54 6.63 -5.86
C ILE A 35 -15.79 5.78 -6.07
N ALA A 36 -15.58 4.48 -6.15
CA ALA A 36 -16.62 3.47 -6.10
C ALA A 36 -16.24 2.41 -5.06
N TYR A 37 -17.23 1.90 -4.34
CA TYR A 37 -17.03 0.87 -3.33
C TYR A 37 -17.12 -0.51 -3.93
N VAL A 38 -16.27 -1.42 -3.44
CA VAL A 38 -16.18 -2.78 -3.93
C VAL A 38 -17.23 -3.66 -3.25
N ARG A 39 -17.91 -4.46 -4.05
CA ARG A 39 -18.86 -5.49 -3.61
C ARG A 39 -18.46 -6.83 -4.20
N TYR A 40 -18.75 -7.89 -3.46
CA TYR A 40 -18.46 -9.26 -3.86
C TYR A 40 -19.68 -10.14 -3.64
N ASN A 41 -20.14 -10.78 -4.71
CA ASN A 41 -21.27 -11.69 -4.64
C ASN A 41 -20.81 -13.08 -4.18
N ASP A 42 -20.93 -13.35 -2.87
CA ASP A 42 -20.59 -14.63 -2.28
C ASP A 42 -21.71 -15.65 -2.43
N GLU A 43 -21.38 -16.89 -2.82
CA GLU A 43 -22.34 -17.98 -3.03
C GLU A 43 -23.31 -18.19 -1.88
N LYS A 44 -22.84 -18.00 -0.64
CA LYS A 44 -23.59 -18.34 0.56
C LYS A 44 -24.30 -17.13 1.17
N ARG A 45 -23.85 -15.91 0.84
CA ARG A 45 -24.24 -14.69 1.55
C ARG A 45 -24.73 -13.57 0.65
N GLY A 46 -24.62 -13.74 -0.67
CA GLY A 46 -24.89 -12.69 -1.64
C GLY A 46 -23.87 -11.57 -1.55
N ASP A 47 -24.33 -10.35 -1.82
CA ASP A 47 -23.46 -9.18 -1.91
C ASP A 47 -22.93 -8.76 -0.53
N GLN A 48 -21.62 -8.84 -0.36
CA GLN A 48 -20.92 -8.42 0.85
C GLN A 48 -19.55 -7.81 0.53
N THR A 49 -18.88 -7.30 1.55
CA THR A 49 -17.48 -6.88 1.44
C THR A 49 -16.58 -8.11 1.34
N LEU A 50 -15.64 -8.10 0.39
CA LEU A 50 -14.63 -9.15 0.29
C LEU A 50 -13.57 -8.97 1.37
N LEU A 51 -13.37 -10.01 2.18
CA LEU A 51 -12.23 -10.15 3.08
C LEU A 51 -11.37 -11.32 2.59
N LEU A 52 -10.25 -11.01 1.95
CA LEU A 52 -9.38 -11.96 1.25
C LEU A 52 -8.15 -12.28 2.10
N GLN A 53 -8.02 -13.53 2.54
CA GLN A 53 -6.84 -14.00 3.24
C GLN A 53 -5.75 -14.40 2.24
N THR A 54 -4.57 -13.81 2.37
CA THR A 54 -3.38 -14.11 1.57
C THR A 54 -2.74 -15.45 1.98
N PRO A 55 -1.84 -16.03 1.16
CA PRO A 55 -0.89 -17.02 1.65
C PRO A 55 0.05 -16.42 2.71
N GLN A 56 0.89 -17.28 3.29
CA GLN A 56 2.08 -16.82 4.02
C GLN A 56 3.10 -16.30 3.02
N ILE A 57 3.60 -15.10 3.23
CA ILE A 57 4.50 -14.39 2.33
C ILE A 57 5.72 -13.95 3.13
N GLU A 58 6.91 -14.35 2.69
CA GLU A 58 8.16 -13.88 3.28
C GLU A 58 8.51 -12.49 2.74
N LEU A 59 8.85 -11.56 3.63
CA LEU A 59 9.35 -10.24 3.28
C LEU A 59 10.87 -10.27 3.02
N ASN A 60 11.28 -11.01 1.98
CA ASN A 60 12.68 -11.10 1.53
C ASN A 60 13.14 -9.89 0.68
N THR A 61 12.20 -9.01 0.33
CA THR A 61 12.38 -7.70 -0.28
C THR A 61 11.17 -6.84 0.07
N TYR A 62 11.25 -5.55 -0.23
CA TYR A 62 10.20 -4.57 0.10
C TYR A 62 9.88 -4.52 1.61
N GLY A 63 8.68 -4.09 1.97
CA GLY A 63 8.24 -3.89 3.35
C GLY A 63 7.46 -2.61 3.53
N ILE A 64 7.43 -2.13 4.78
CA ILE A 64 6.86 -0.83 5.14
C ILE A 64 7.93 0.23 4.85
N PRO A 65 7.63 1.26 4.05
CA PRO A 65 8.58 2.33 3.79
C PRO A 65 9.04 3.02 5.08
N LYS A 66 10.32 3.34 5.13
CA LYS A 66 10.91 4.10 6.23
C LYS A 66 10.51 5.56 6.13
N LYS A 67 10.39 6.21 7.29
CA LYS A 67 10.27 7.66 7.36
C LYS A 67 11.55 8.29 6.78
N GLY A 68 11.40 9.28 5.92
CA GLY A 68 12.51 9.94 5.23
C GLY A 68 12.02 10.99 4.25
N ASP A 69 12.89 11.46 3.36
CA ASP A 69 12.59 12.57 2.45
C ASP A 69 11.42 12.26 1.49
N TYR A 70 11.28 10.99 1.08
CA TYR A 70 10.19 10.54 0.21
C TYR A 70 8.86 10.32 0.95
N TYR A 71 8.91 10.08 2.26
CA TYR A 71 7.72 9.87 3.09
C TYR A 71 7.90 10.61 4.42
N SER A 72 7.53 11.89 4.42
CA SER A 72 7.65 12.77 5.58
C SER A 72 6.76 12.31 6.73
N ASP A 73 5.56 11.82 6.40
CA ASP A 73 4.49 11.54 7.34
C ASP A 73 4.03 10.08 7.31
N ASP A 74 3.65 9.57 8.48
CA ASP A 74 3.14 8.20 8.64
C ASP A 74 1.94 7.89 7.73
N LYS A 75 1.11 8.89 7.42
CA LYS A 75 -0.01 8.75 6.48
C LYS A 75 0.47 8.36 5.08
N GLN A 76 1.56 8.97 4.59
CA GLN A 76 2.09 8.72 3.26
C GLN A 76 2.73 7.34 3.17
N ARG A 77 3.46 6.91 4.21
CA ARG A 77 4.11 5.58 4.30
C ARG A 77 3.22 4.48 4.91
N SER A 78 1.92 4.72 5.10
CA SER A 78 0.96 3.77 5.71
C SER A 78 0.57 2.61 4.77
N PHE A 79 1.55 1.98 4.15
CA PHE A 79 1.37 0.83 3.29
C PHE A 79 2.55 -0.11 3.41
N ILE A 80 2.33 -1.35 2.98
CA ILE A 80 3.36 -2.35 2.79
C ILE A 80 3.42 -2.72 1.32
N LYS A 81 4.63 -2.69 0.75
CA LYS A 81 4.94 -3.32 -0.54
C LYS A 81 5.18 -4.80 -0.24
N VAL A 82 4.31 -5.67 -0.75
CA VAL A 82 4.28 -7.11 -0.47
C VAL A 82 4.86 -7.85 -1.67
N PRO A 83 5.99 -8.57 -1.55
CA PRO A 83 6.53 -9.35 -2.65
C PRO A 83 5.59 -10.50 -3.02
N LEU A 84 5.48 -10.76 -4.32
CA LEU A 84 4.75 -11.90 -4.87
C LEU A 84 5.75 -12.81 -5.57
N ASP A 85 6.51 -13.53 -4.75
CA ASP A 85 7.49 -14.51 -5.21
C ASP A 85 6.81 -15.62 -6.03
N GLN A 86 7.27 -15.78 -7.27
CA GLN A 86 6.70 -16.73 -8.24
C GLN A 86 7.27 -18.15 -8.04
N ASP A 87 8.35 -18.30 -7.28
CA ASP A 87 8.94 -19.60 -6.95
C ASP A 87 8.13 -20.34 -5.87
N ASN A 88 7.41 -19.59 -5.03
CA ASN A 88 6.45 -20.13 -4.07
C ASN A 88 5.09 -20.41 -4.73
N SER A 89 4.63 -21.67 -4.74
CA SER A 89 3.39 -22.08 -5.42
C SER A 89 2.14 -21.36 -4.91
N ASP A 90 2.06 -21.09 -3.61
CA ASP A 90 0.93 -20.43 -2.97
C ASP A 90 0.91 -18.94 -3.32
N CYS A 91 2.08 -18.28 -3.31
CA CYS A 91 2.25 -16.91 -3.76
C CYS A 91 1.96 -16.75 -5.25
N LYS A 92 2.42 -17.68 -6.09
CA LYS A 92 2.11 -17.73 -7.53
C LYS A 92 0.62 -17.86 -7.79
N LEU A 93 -0.06 -18.78 -7.11
CA LEU A 93 -1.52 -18.93 -7.26
C LEU A 93 -2.26 -17.65 -6.83
N PHE A 94 -1.80 -16.99 -5.76
CA PHE A 94 -2.36 -15.71 -5.34
C PHE A 94 -2.10 -14.60 -6.36
N HIS A 95 -0.89 -14.52 -6.91
CA HIS A 95 -0.51 -13.60 -7.98
C HIS A 95 -1.39 -13.80 -9.21
N ASP A 96 -1.57 -15.02 -9.69
CA ASP A 96 -2.39 -15.33 -10.87
C ASP A 96 -3.83 -14.86 -10.68
N LYS A 97 -4.37 -14.99 -9.45
CA LYS A 97 -5.70 -14.47 -9.12
C LYS A 97 -5.80 -12.95 -9.14
N LEU A 98 -4.72 -12.25 -8.79
CA LEU A 98 -4.66 -10.79 -8.91
C LEU A 98 -4.47 -10.35 -10.36
N VAL A 99 -3.72 -11.08 -11.17
CA VAL A 99 -3.61 -10.85 -12.63
C VAL A 99 -4.96 -11.07 -13.33
N GLU A 100 -5.70 -12.12 -12.97
CA GLU A 100 -7.08 -12.32 -13.44
C GLU A 100 -7.98 -11.13 -13.07
N LEU A 101 -7.80 -10.55 -11.88
CA LEU A 101 -8.54 -9.37 -11.44
C LEU A 101 -8.11 -8.10 -12.21
N ASP A 102 -6.82 -7.90 -12.45
CA ASP A 102 -6.30 -6.80 -13.27
C ASP A 102 -6.86 -6.86 -14.68
N ALA A 103 -6.87 -8.05 -15.30
CA ALA A 103 -7.44 -8.26 -16.62
C ALA A 103 -8.95 -8.00 -16.67
N LEU A 104 -9.69 -8.39 -15.62
CA LEU A 104 -11.10 -8.07 -15.48
C LEU A 104 -11.32 -6.55 -15.39
N LEU A 105 -10.53 -5.86 -14.58
CA LEU A 105 -10.66 -4.42 -14.34
C LEU A 105 -10.33 -3.57 -15.55
N ASP A 106 -9.35 -3.99 -16.36
CA ASP A 106 -9.00 -3.29 -17.60
C ASP A 106 -9.81 -3.73 -18.82
N SER A 107 -10.71 -4.72 -18.67
CA SER A 107 -11.60 -5.13 -19.76
C SER A 107 -12.56 -4.01 -20.17
N ASP A 108 -12.87 -3.91 -21.47
CA ASP A 108 -13.83 -2.92 -21.99
C ASP A 108 -15.20 -3.02 -21.30
N GLU A 109 -15.66 -4.23 -21.01
CA GLU A 109 -16.94 -4.47 -20.33
C GLU A 109 -16.96 -3.88 -18.92
N MET A 110 -15.92 -4.14 -18.12
CA MET A 110 -15.82 -3.62 -16.76
C MET A 110 -15.62 -2.10 -16.77
N ARG A 111 -14.81 -1.58 -17.70
CA ARG A 111 -14.62 -0.15 -17.89
C ARG A 111 -15.93 0.56 -18.25
N VAL A 112 -16.78 -0.05 -19.06
CA VAL A 112 -18.13 0.49 -19.32
C VAL A 112 -18.99 0.48 -18.07
N LYS A 113 -18.95 -0.60 -17.27
CA LYS A 113 -19.68 -0.66 -15.98
C LYS A 113 -19.22 0.42 -15.01
N ILE A 114 -17.90 0.63 -14.88
CA ILE A 114 -17.32 1.62 -13.96
C ILE A 114 -17.62 3.05 -14.40
N PHE A 115 -17.41 3.39 -15.68
CA PHE A 115 -17.51 4.77 -16.17
C PHE A 115 -18.85 5.11 -16.84
N GLY A 116 -19.75 4.13 -16.96
CA GLY A 116 -21.04 4.21 -17.64
C GLY A 116 -20.95 4.30 -19.18
N SER A 117 -19.75 4.45 -19.77
CA SER A 117 -19.58 4.51 -21.22
C SER A 117 -18.12 4.33 -21.67
N ILE A 118 -17.93 3.75 -22.87
CA ILE A 118 -16.60 3.56 -23.50
C ILE A 118 -15.89 4.91 -23.74
N LYS A 119 -16.64 5.95 -24.14
CA LYS A 119 -16.05 7.26 -24.43
C LYS A 119 -15.41 7.89 -23.19
N LYS A 120 -16.04 7.74 -22.03
CA LYS A 120 -15.50 8.24 -20.76
C LYS A 120 -14.33 7.39 -20.29
N SER A 121 -14.38 6.07 -20.47
CA SER A 121 -13.32 5.16 -20.01
C SER A 121 -12.02 5.31 -20.79
N LYS A 122 -12.05 5.61 -22.11
CA LYS A 122 -10.84 5.76 -22.95
C LYS A 122 -9.83 6.80 -22.45
N GLY A 123 -10.30 7.81 -21.72
CA GLY A 123 -9.41 8.84 -21.17
C GLY A 123 -8.64 8.41 -19.93
N TYR A 124 -8.97 7.26 -19.33
CA TYR A 124 -8.37 6.75 -18.10
C TYR A 124 -7.41 5.59 -18.40
N LYS A 125 -6.19 5.65 -17.83
CA LYS A 125 -5.22 4.55 -17.82
C LYS A 125 -5.42 3.72 -16.56
N TYR A 126 -5.48 2.40 -16.71
CA TYR A 126 -5.57 1.51 -15.56
C TYR A 126 -4.22 1.43 -14.83
N GLN A 127 -4.27 1.46 -13.50
CA GLN A 127 -3.13 1.13 -12.66
C GLN A 127 -3.34 -0.27 -12.08
N SER A 128 -2.50 -1.19 -12.55
CA SER A 128 -2.50 -2.59 -12.12
C SER A 128 -2.28 -2.73 -10.62
N ILE A 129 -2.95 -3.72 -10.05
CA ILE A 129 -2.80 -4.16 -8.66
C ILE A 129 -1.40 -4.75 -8.48
N ILE A 130 -0.98 -5.57 -9.44
CA ILE A 130 0.39 -6.08 -9.52
C ILE A 130 1.29 -5.01 -10.14
N ARG A 131 2.35 -4.66 -9.42
CA ARG A 131 3.34 -3.67 -9.86
C ARG A 131 4.66 -4.35 -10.10
N GLU A 132 5.25 -4.05 -11.25
CA GLU A 132 6.59 -4.48 -11.58
C GLU A 132 7.64 -3.61 -10.87
N PRO A 133 8.79 -4.17 -10.46
CA PRO A 133 9.89 -3.37 -9.98
C PRO A 133 10.46 -2.50 -11.09
N VAL A 134 10.83 -1.27 -10.72
CA VAL A 134 11.69 -0.45 -11.57
C VAL A 134 13.08 -1.08 -11.56
N VAL A 135 13.54 -1.58 -12.71
CA VAL A 135 14.93 -2.03 -12.88
C VAL A 135 15.80 -0.78 -12.84
N GLN A 136 16.36 -0.48 -11.68
CA GLN A 136 17.41 0.52 -11.59
C GLN A 136 18.69 -0.12 -12.14
N THR A 137 19.08 0.28 -13.34
CA THR A 137 20.47 0.13 -13.77
C THR A 137 21.28 1.01 -12.83
N ILE A 138 21.90 0.39 -11.82
CA ILE A 138 22.91 1.05 -11.00
C ILE A 138 24.07 1.28 -11.96
N GLU A 139 24.23 2.51 -12.46
CA GLU A 139 25.54 2.93 -12.95
C GLU A 139 26.43 2.89 -11.71
N GLU A 140 27.27 1.87 -11.62
CA GLU A 140 28.27 1.78 -10.56
C GLU A 140 29.08 3.08 -10.62
N ASN A 141 29.12 3.82 -9.51
CA ASN A 141 30.00 4.97 -9.33
C ASN A 141 31.45 4.49 -9.57
N SER A 142 31.90 4.60 -10.82
CA SER A 142 33.29 4.47 -11.20
C SER A 142 33.99 5.74 -10.76
N ASP A 143 34.40 5.78 -9.49
CA ASP A 143 35.49 6.63 -8.97
C ASP A 143 36.84 6.20 -9.57
N SER A 144 36.89 6.05 -10.89
CA SER A 144 38.12 5.85 -11.65
C SER A 144 38.27 7.05 -12.57
N ASP A 145 39.02 8.05 -12.10
CA ASP A 145 39.66 9.08 -12.91
C ASP A 145 40.59 8.38 -13.92
N ASP A 146 40.04 7.85 -15.01
CA ASP A 146 40.85 7.48 -16.17
C ASP A 146 40.11 7.91 -17.43
N ASP A 147 40.56 9.04 -17.96
CA ASP A 147 40.23 9.57 -19.28
C ASP A 147 40.64 8.52 -20.34
N ASN A 148 39.74 7.59 -20.66
CA ASN A 148 39.86 6.90 -21.94
C ASN A 148 38.52 6.49 -22.54
N ASP A 149 38.37 6.98 -23.76
CA ASP A 149 37.28 6.81 -24.71
C ASP A 149 37.04 5.32 -25.02
N ASN A 150 35.75 4.94 -25.14
CA ASN A 150 35.18 3.57 -25.32
C ASN A 150 35.05 2.67 -24.07
N SER A 151 33.92 2.78 -23.37
CA SER A 151 33.44 1.73 -22.45
C SER A 151 32.12 1.13 -22.94
N GLN A 152 32.23 -0.12 -23.40
CA GLN A 152 31.14 -1.09 -23.54
C GLN A 152 30.35 -1.18 -22.23
N ALA A 153 29.03 -1.19 -22.32
CA ALA A 153 28.10 -1.41 -21.21
C ALA A 153 28.52 -2.65 -20.39
N THR A 154 29.13 -2.41 -19.23
CA THR A 154 29.42 -3.43 -18.23
C THR A 154 28.10 -3.86 -17.60
N SER A 155 27.83 -5.16 -17.68
CA SER A 155 26.63 -5.82 -17.20
C SER A 155 26.55 -5.77 -15.67
N GLY A 156 25.93 -4.74 -15.11
CA GLY A 156 25.57 -4.71 -13.70
C GLY A 156 24.64 -5.88 -13.36
N THR A 157 24.96 -6.63 -12.30
CA THR A 157 24.10 -7.71 -11.80
C THR A 157 22.81 -7.12 -11.22
N SER A 158 21.80 -6.95 -12.07
CA SER A 158 20.46 -6.61 -11.62
C SER A 158 19.87 -7.80 -10.87
N TYR A 159 19.68 -7.67 -9.56
CA TYR A 159 18.92 -8.66 -8.81
C TYR A 159 17.44 -8.54 -9.23
N PRO A 160 16.85 -9.56 -9.86
CA PRO A 160 15.45 -9.51 -10.24
C PRO A 160 14.61 -9.45 -8.96
N ARG A 161 13.95 -8.32 -8.73
CA ARG A 161 12.96 -8.22 -7.65
C ARG A 161 11.65 -8.85 -8.15
N PRO A 162 10.90 -9.58 -7.31
CA PRO A 162 9.59 -10.09 -7.70
C PRO A 162 8.60 -8.93 -7.89
N PRO A 163 7.52 -9.14 -8.67
CA PRO A 163 6.37 -8.24 -8.66
C PRO A 163 5.82 -8.06 -7.25
N TYR A 164 5.14 -6.93 -7.00
CA TYR A 164 4.63 -6.63 -5.67
C TYR A 164 3.20 -6.07 -5.68
N LEU A 165 2.54 -6.25 -4.54
CA LEU A 165 1.24 -5.66 -4.22
C LEU A 165 1.42 -4.54 -3.19
N LYS A 166 0.82 -3.36 -3.43
CA LYS A 166 0.76 -2.28 -2.44
C LYS A 166 -0.52 -2.41 -1.59
N ALA A 167 -0.38 -2.78 -0.31
CA ALA A 167 -1.51 -2.90 0.62
C ALA A 167 -1.43 -1.81 1.70
N LYS A 168 -2.48 -0.98 1.82
CA LYS A 168 -2.52 0.13 2.79
C LYS A 168 -2.92 -0.38 4.18
N MET A 169 -2.29 0.14 5.23
CA MET A 169 -2.75 -0.08 6.60
C MET A 169 -4.10 0.61 6.78
N ASN A 170 -5.00 0.01 7.56
CA ASN A 170 -6.20 0.71 7.95
C ASN A 170 -5.85 1.72 9.05
N LEU A 171 -6.02 3.01 8.76
CA LEU A 171 -5.87 4.09 9.70
C LEU A 171 -7.23 4.68 10.05
N ASP A 172 -7.37 5.12 11.30
CA ASP A 172 -8.42 6.04 11.68
C ASP A 172 -8.14 7.42 11.07
N TYR A 173 -9.16 8.05 10.49
CA TYR A 173 -8.98 9.27 9.71
C TYR A 173 -8.69 10.48 10.60
N GLU A 174 -9.38 10.57 11.74
CA GLU A 174 -9.29 11.72 12.65
C GLU A 174 -8.00 11.65 13.47
N SER A 175 -7.71 10.50 14.06
CA SER A 175 -6.54 10.32 14.92
C SER A 175 -5.27 9.90 14.19
N GLY A 176 -5.37 9.37 12.97
CA GLY A 176 -4.22 8.78 12.25
C GLY A 176 -3.74 7.44 12.81
N ASN A 177 -4.39 6.92 13.86
CA ASN A 177 -3.98 5.69 14.53
C ASN A 177 -4.23 4.45 13.66
N VAL A 178 -3.35 3.46 13.79
CA VAL A 178 -3.50 2.17 13.13
C VAL A 178 -4.67 1.41 13.76
N THR A 179 -5.66 1.08 12.93
CA THR A 179 -6.83 0.24 13.29
C THR A 179 -6.71 -1.19 12.77
N THR A 180 -5.61 -1.49 12.07
CA THR A 180 -5.29 -2.85 11.60
C THR A 180 -5.01 -3.75 12.80
N ASN A 181 -5.69 -4.89 12.90
CA ASN A 181 -5.44 -5.84 13.98
C ASN A 181 -4.15 -6.62 13.69
N VAL A 182 -3.12 -6.40 14.51
CA VAL A 182 -1.83 -7.09 14.36
C VAL A 182 -1.73 -8.26 15.33
N TYR A 183 -1.25 -9.40 14.83
CA TYR A 183 -1.00 -10.60 15.61
C TYR A 183 0.43 -11.06 15.41
N LYS A 184 1.11 -11.39 16.51
CA LYS A 184 2.42 -12.05 16.49
C LYS A 184 2.21 -13.56 16.56
N LEU A 185 2.85 -14.30 15.67
CA LEU A 185 2.92 -15.75 15.69
C LEU A 185 4.29 -16.15 16.27
N VAL A 186 4.30 -16.85 17.40
CA VAL A 186 5.51 -17.41 18.03
C VAL A 186 5.21 -18.86 18.36
N ASP A 187 6.02 -19.79 17.86
CA ASP A 187 5.90 -21.24 18.07
C ASP A 187 4.48 -21.79 17.77
N GLY A 188 3.86 -21.26 16.71
CA GLY A 188 2.51 -21.63 16.29
C GLY A 188 1.38 -21.03 17.15
N SER A 189 1.70 -20.31 18.23
CA SER A 189 0.73 -19.59 19.05
C SER A 189 0.56 -18.14 18.60
N ARG A 190 -0.70 -17.71 18.45
CA ARG A 190 -1.04 -16.37 17.96
C ARG A 190 -1.44 -15.46 19.11
N THR A 191 -0.70 -14.37 19.29
CA THR A 191 -0.98 -13.34 20.32
C THR A 191 -1.32 -12.02 19.64
N GLN A 192 -2.42 -11.38 20.04
CA GLN A 192 -2.78 -10.06 19.52
C GLN A 192 -1.88 -8.98 20.12
N CYS A 193 -1.27 -8.17 19.25
CA CYS A 193 -0.47 -7.02 19.66
C CYS A 193 -1.35 -5.77 19.67
N LYS A 194 -1.32 -5.02 20.77
CA LYS A 194 -1.92 -3.69 20.81
C LYS A 194 -0.98 -2.73 20.08
N VAL A 195 -1.35 -2.36 18.86
CA VAL A 195 -0.62 -1.37 18.05
C VAL A 195 -1.51 -0.15 17.84
N SER A 196 -0.96 1.05 18.00
CA SER A 196 -1.65 2.32 17.75
C SER A 196 -0.93 3.17 16.71
N THR A 197 0.39 3.03 16.58
CA THR A 197 1.23 3.79 15.63
C THR A 197 1.82 2.89 14.56
N LEU A 198 2.19 3.48 13.43
CA LEU A 198 2.83 2.75 12.34
C LEU A 198 4.23 2.26 12.72
N GLU A 199 4.95 3.01 13.55
CA GLU A 199 6.28 2.65 14.06
C GLU A 199 6.26 1.32 14.82
N THR A 200 5.25 1.06 15.66
CA THR A 200 5.12 -0.23 16.36
C THR A 200 4.88 -1.38 15.38
N VAL A 201 4.11 -1.13 14.32
CA VAL A 201 3.90 -2.15 13.27
C VAL A 201 5.19 -2.41 12.51
N GLU A 202 5.95 -1.38 12.17
CA GLU A 202 7.24 -1.46 11.48
C GLU A 202 8.29 -2.25 12.28
N GLN A 203 8.31 -2.10 13.61
CA GLN A 203 9.20 -2.88 14.48
C GLN A 203 8.86 -4.38 14.51
N LEU A 204 7.58 -4.73 14.30
CA LEU A 204 7.14 -6.13 14.23
C LEU A 204 7.36 -6.71 12.82
N VAL A 205 7.01 -5.94 11.79
CA VAL A 205 7.07 -6.33 10.38
C VAL A 205 8.44 -5.96 9.81
N THR A 206 9.42 -6.79 10.12
CA THR A 206 10.81 -6.58 9.70
C THR A 206 11.17 -7.39 8.45
N PHE A 207 12.28 -7.03 7.82
CA PHE A 207 12.87 -7.82 6.75
C PHE A 207 13.06 -9.28 7.17
N ARG A 208 12.74 -10.21 6.27
CA ARG A 208 12.68 -11.68 6.46
C ARG A 208 11.59 -12.18 7.42
N SER A 209 10.70 -11.32 7.91
CA SER A 209 9.50 -11.81 8.60
C SER A 209 8.55 -12.48 7.60
N THR A 210 7.77 -13.45 8.08
CA THR A 210 6.69 -14.06 7.30
C THR A 210 5.38 -13.41 7.70
N ILE A 211 4.65 -12.86 6.74
CA ILE A 211 3.37 -12.20 6.97
C ILE A 211 2.22 -12.97 6.36
N ARG A 212 1.04 -12.83 6.98
CA ARG A 212 -0.24 -13.27 6.41
C ARG A 212 -1.30 -12.22 6.69
N MET A 213 -1.99 -11.78 5.65
CA MET A 213 -2.92 -10.67 5.74
C MET A 213 -4.34 -11.09 5.44
N VAL A 214 -5.29 -10.36 6.02
CA VAL A 214 -6.67 -10.29 5.53
C VAL A 214 -6.85 -8.94 4.85
N LEU A 215 -6.90 -8.96 3.53
CA LEU A 215 -7.04 -7.80 2.66
C LEU A 215 -8.52 -7.52 2.39
N MET A 216 -8.88 -6.25 2.41
CA MET A 216 -10.17 -5.74 1.94
C MET A 216 -9.91 -4.86 0.71
N PRO A 217 -10.42 -5.23 -0.49
CA PRO A 217 -10.54 -4.27 -1.57
C PRO A 217 -11.45 -3.12 -1.10
N ASN A 218 -10.87 -1.93 -0.94
CA ASN A 218 -11.50 -0.84 -0.21
C ASN A 218 -12.27 0.11 -1.13
N LYS A 219 -11.54 0.75 -2.05
CA LYS A 219 -12.11 1.66 -3.05
C LYS A 219 -11.46 1.44 -4.40
N LEU A 220 -12.29 1.46 -5.44
CA LEU A 220 -11.85 1.78 -6.80
C LEU A 220 -11.82 3.31 -6.89
N TRP A 221 -10.68 3.87 -7.26
CA TRP A 221 -10.51 5.31 -7.40
C TRP A 221 -10.25 5.66 -8.85
N ALA A 222 -10.71 6.83 -9.26
CA ALA A 222 -10.47 7.42 -10.57
C ALA A 222 -10.05 8.88 -10.35
N LEU A 223 -8.79 9.17 -10.64
CA LEU A 223 -8.16 10.47 -10.40
C LEU A 223 -7.75 11.11 -11.72
N LYS A 224 -7.85 12.44 -11.78
CA LYS A 224 -7.29 13.24 -12.87
C LYS A 224 -6.12 14.03 -12.32
N THR A 225 -4.91 13.67 -12.72
CA THR A 225 -3.68 14.42 -12.42
C THR A 225 -3.21 15.19 -13.65
N PHE A 226 -2.11 15.92 -13.52
CA PHE A 226 -1.45 16.59 -14.65
C PHE A 226 -0.98 15.58 -15.71
N ASP A 227 -0.41 14.45 -15.27
CA ASP A 227 0.12 13.37 -16.13
C ASP A 227 -0.97 12.51 -16.80
N GLY A 228 -2.24 12.83 -16.55
CA GLY A 228 -3.38 12.19 -17.20
C GLY A 228 -4.41 11.68 -16.19
N LYS A 229 -5.37 10.91 -16.70
CA LYS A 229 -6.39 10.31 -15.84
C LYS A 229 -6.02 8.86 -15.58
N ARG A 230 -6.02 8.47 -14.31
CA ARG A 230 -5.71 7.11 -13.88
C ARG A 230 -6.84 6.56 -13.02
N TYR A 231 -6.98 5.26 -13.01
CA TYR A 231 -7.89 4.58 -12.09
C TYR A 231 -7.28 3.28 -11.63
N GLY A 232 -7.64 2.85 -10.43
CA GLY A 232 -7.07 1.65 -9.85
C GLY A 232 -7.88 1.16 -8.65
N LEU A 233 -7.52 -0.02 -8.17
CA LEU A 233 -8.12 -0.63 -7.00
C LEU A 233 -7.16 -0.55 -5.81
N SER A 234 -7.67 -0.12 -4.66
CA SER A 234 -6.88 -0.05 -3.42
C SER A 234 -7.25 -1.18 -2.46
N PHE A 235 -6.24 -1.74 -1.78
CA PHE A 235 -6.41 -2.74 -0.74
C PHE A 235 -6.06 -2.15 0.62
N LYS A 236 -6.90 -2.46 1.61
CA LYS A 236 -6.62 -2.20 3.03
C LYS A 236 -6.36 -3.50 3.77
N ILE A 237 -5.44 -3.46 4.73
CA ILE A 237 -5.17 -4.58 5.62
C ILE A 237 -6.08 -4.47 6.83
N MET A 238 -6.94 -5.48 7.05
CA MET A 238 -7.86 -5.52 8.18
C MET A 238 -7.24 -6.29 9.36
N HIS A 239 -6.55 -7.38 9.03
CA HIS A 239 -5.78 -8.17 9.98
C HIS A 239 -4.41 -8.48 9.38
N LEU A 240 -3.38 -8.37 10.19
CA LEU A 240 -2.00 -8.69 9.84
C LEU A 240 -1.47 -9.67 10.87
N GLU A 241 -1.09 -10.85 10.43
CA GLU A 241 -0.33 -11.79 11.23
C GLU A 241 1.14 -11.73 10.79
N VAL A 242 2.05 -11.70 11.75
CA VAL A 242 3.49 -11.62 11.52
C VAL A 242 4.17 -12.70 12.35
N GLU A 243 4.94 -13.53 11.66
CA GLU A 243 5.94 -14.41 12.26
C GLU A 243 7.29 -13.68 12.15
N PRO A 244 7.74 -13.07 13.26
CA PRO A 244 8.96 -12.27 13.25
C PRO A 244 10.17 -13.17 13.10
N VAL A 245 11.25 -12.61 12.55
CA VAL A 245 12.54 -13.29 12.58
C VAL A 245 12.98 -13.41 14.03
N LEU A 246 13.15 -14.65 14.50
CA LEU A 246 13.82 -14.93 15.76
C LEU A 246 15.29 -14.52 15.60
N ARG A 247 15.60 -13.28 15.97
CA ARG A 247 16.98 -12.88 16.19
C ARG A 247 17.34 -13.35 17.58
N SER A 248 18.10 -14.44 17.69
CA SER A 248 18.91 -14.67 18.88
C SER A 248 19.70 -13.39 19.09
N SER A 249 19.41 -12.66 20.16
CA SER A 249 20.09 -11.41 20.36
C SER A 249 21.57 -11.75 20.55
N LEU A 250 22.48 -11.09 19.83
CA LEU A 250 23.90 -11.20 20.17
C LEU A 250 24.12 -10.88 21.65
N LYS A 251 23.22 -10.10 22.25
CA LYS A 251 23.15 -9.86 23.68
C LYS A 251 22.99 -11.16 24.50
N GLU A 252 22.08 -12.06 24.15
CA GLU A 252 21.97 -13.40 24.77
C GLU A 252 23.25 -14.22 24.55
N TYR A 253 23.86 -14.13 23.36
CA TYR A 253 25.15 -14.78 23.09
C TYR A 253 26.30 -14.19 23.94
N PHE A 254 26.29 -12.88 24.22
CA PHE A 254 27.29 -12.20 25.05
C PHE A 254 27.00 -12.30 26.56
N THR A 255 25.76 -12.57 26.96
CA THR A 255 25.39 -12.79 28.38
C THR A 255 25.50 -14.25 28.79
N ASN A 256 25.39 -15.17 27.83
CA ASN A 256 25.54 -16.59 28.08
C ASN A 256 27.01 -16.99 27.87
N ASP A 257 27.43 -18.05 28.55
CA ASP A 257 28.76 -18.62 28.35
C ASP A 257 28.93 -19.06 26.89
N ALA A 258 29.85 -18.41 26.20
CA ALA A 258 30.14 -18.61 24.78
C ALA A 258 31.35 -19.54 24.56
N PHE A 259 31.92 -20.09 25.63
CA PHE A 259 33.00 -21.06 25.52
C PHE A 259 32.45 -22.42 25.10
N VAL A 260 33.00 -22.95 24.01
CA VAL A 260 32.86 -24.36 23.65
C VAL A 260 33.97 -25.09 24.40
N ASP A 261 33.67 -25.53 25.61
CA ASP A 261 34.59 -26.40 26.34
C ASP A 261 34.82 -27.65 25.50
N SER A 262 36.10 -27.93 25.25
CA SER A 262 36.54 -28.95 24.28
C SER A 262 36.33 -30.39 24.77
N ASP A 263 35.44 -30.61 25.75
CA ASP A 263 35.29 -31.90 26.44
C ASP A 263 33.83 -32.33 26.69
N ASP A 264 32.84 -31.73 26.04
CA ASP A 264 31.44 -32.20 26.12
C ASP A 264 31.10 -33.13 24.94
N GLU A 265 31.68 -34.33 24.97
CA GLU A 265 30.94 -35.51 24.51
C GLU A 265 30.11 -36.05 25.68
N GLU A 266 28.78 -35.97 25.52
CA GLU A 266 27.74 -36.58 26.35
C GLU A 266 27.62 -36.09 27.81
N SER A 267 26.63 -35.22 28.08
CA SER A 267 25.62 -35.50 29.11
C SER A 267 24.40 -34.56 29.02
N ASP A 268 23.28 -35.17 28.65
CA ASP A 268 21.93 -34.77 29.00
C ASP A 268 21.78 -34.74 30.54
N ASN A 269 21.52 -33.57 31.13
CA ASN A 269 20.69 -33.44 32.34
C ASN A 269 20.40 -31.98 32.67
N GLY A 270 19.11 -31.67 32.83
CA GLY A 270 18.64 -30.39 33.32
C GLY A 270 19.11 -30.09 34.75
N VAL A 271 19.52 -28.84 34.97
CA VAL A 271 19.64 -28.26 36.30
C VAL A 271 19.05 -26.85 36.26
N THR A 272 17.91 -26.73 36.92
CA THR A 272 17.39 -25.48 37.48
C THR A 272 18.39 -24.92 38.48
N HIS A 273 18.76 -23.65 38.37
CA HIS A 273 19.35 -22.92 39.50
C HIS A 273 18.69 -21.55 39.64
N GLU A 274 17.87 -21.43 40.69
CA GLU A 274 17.55 -20.17 41.33
C GLU A 274 18.84 -19.58 41.92
N VAL A 275 19.07 -18.28 41.70
CA VAL A 275 19.93 -17.49 42.58
C VAL A 275 19.24 -16.13 42.75
N ASN A 276 18.72 -15.91 43.96
CA ASN A 276 18.60 -14.58 44.53
C ASN A 276 20.02 -14.14 44.90
N ASP A 277 20.41 -12.93 44.55
CA ASP A 277 20.84 -11.96 45.56
C ASP A 277 20.92 -10.55 44.96
N ASP A 278 20.42 -9.63 45.77
CA ASP A 278 20.58 -8.18 45.69
C ASP A 278 22.05 -7.78 45.53
N ASP A 279 22.32 -6.78 44.68
CA ASP A 279 23.13 -5.63 45.09
C ASP A 279 22.94 -4.47 44.11
N ASP A 280 22.57 -3.34 44.71
CA ASP A 280 22.61 -1.99 44.15
C ASP A 280 24.04 -1.64 43.72
N ASP A 281 24.22 -1.11 42.52
CA ASP A 281 25.11 0.04 42.34
C ASP A 281 24.83 0.79 41.02
N ASP A 282 24.60 2.09 41.19
CA ASP A 282 24.54 3.12 40.17
C ASP A 282 25.87 3.20 39.39
N ASP A 283 25.84 3.08 38.07
CA ASP A 283 26.74 3.90 37.25
C ASP A 283 26.18 4.21 35.85
N ALA A 284 26.11 5.50 35.58
CA ALA A 284 25.69 6.10 34.35
C ALA A 284 26.89 6.24 33.41
N SER A 285 26.97 5.43 32.35
CA SER A 285 27.83 5.74 31.22
C SER A 285 27.17 5.46 29.87
N THR A 286 26.63 6.54 29.32
CA THR A 286 26.32 6.78 27.92
C THR A 286 27.47 6.34 27.01
N SER A 287 27.24 5.34 26.16
CA SER A 287 28.01 5.16 24.93
C SER A 287 27.08 4.71 23.80
N ASN A 288 26.74 5.68 22.93
CA ASN A 288 26.06 5.41 21.68
C ASN A 288 27.00 4.63 20.75
N PRO A 289 26.61 3.47 20.20
CA PRO A 289 27.32 2.88 19.08
C PRO A 289 27.10 3.73 17.81
N PRO A 290 28.09 3.82 16.92
CA PRO A 290 28.04 4.67 15.74
C PRO A 290 26.95 4.20 14.78
N ALA A 291 26.15 5.16 14.31
CA ALA A 291 25.14 4.96 13.29
C ALA A 291 25.76 4.41 12.00
N LEU A 292 25.44 3.16 11.67
CA LEU A 292 25.64 2.59 10.34
C LEU A 292 24.78 3.38 9.35
N LYS A 293 25.43 4.25 8.57
CA LYS A 293 24.85 4.90 7.39
C LYS A 293 24.53 3.83 6.34
N THR A 294 23.30 3.35 6.33
CA THR A 294 22.71 2.68 5.16
C THR A 294 22.03 3.75 4.30
N SER A 295 22.84 4.60 3.68
CA SER A 295 22.36 5.51 2.64
C SER A 295 22.25 4.74 1.32
N ALA A 296 21.12 4.91 0.64
CA ALA A 296 20.86 4.55 -0.76
C ALA A 296 20.43 3.10 -1.05
N LEU A 297 19.17 2.75 -0.76
CA LEU A 297 18.43 1.68 -1.47
C LEU A 297 16.91 1.94 -1.51
N ASP A 298 16.45 3.15 -1.81
CA ASP A 298 15.04 3.39 -2.20
C ASP A 298 14.90 4.66 -3.06
N GLY A 299 15.81 4.87 -4.01
CA GLY A 299 15.82 6.04 -4.88
C GLY A 299 15.15 5.73 -6.22
N GLY A 300 13.82 5.63 -6.24
CA GLY A 300 13.08 5.46 -7.49
C GLY A 300 11.64 5.02 -7.27
N ASP A 301 10.93 5.73 -6.40
CA ASP A 301 9.48 5.74 -6.43
C ASP A 301 9.11 6.83 -7.45
N ASP A 302 8.53 6.43 -8.59
CA ASP A 302 7.67 7.32 -9.35
C ASP A 302 6.71 7.95 -8.35
N SER A 303 6.81 9.27 -8.20
CA SER A 303 5.92 10.12 -7.41
C SER A 303 4.50 10.02 -7.97
N ASP A 304 3.84 8.87 -7.78
CA ASP A 304 2.40 8.76 -7.83
C ASP A 304 1.89 9.36 -6.52
N GLU A 305 1.88 10.70 -6.51
CA GLU A 305 1.12 11.54 -5.60
C GLU A 305 -0.35 11.09 -5.61
N ASP A 306 -0.64 10.10 -4.78
CA ASP A 306 -1.94 9.94 -4.12
C ASP A 306 -1.80 10.58 -2.73
N SER A 307 -1.09 11.73 -2.69
CA SER A 307 -1.13 12.70 -1.61
C SER A 307 -2.55 13.24 -1.59
N GLU A 308 -3.31 12.81 -0.59
CA GLU A 308 -4.37 13.67 -0.09
C GLU A 308 -3.66 14.93 0.40
N GLU A 309 -3.60 15.95 -0.45
CA GLU A 309 -3.10 17.28 -0.13
C GLU A 309 -3.63 17.67 1.26
N SER A 310 -2.70 17.83 2.19
CA SER A 310 -2.94 18.57 3.41
C SER A 310 -3.22 20.02 3.00
N GLU A 311 -4.49 20.37 2.84
CA GLU A 311 -4.91 21.78 2.85
C GLU A 311 -4.60 22.32 4.26
N GLN A 312 -3.45 22.99 4.39
CA GLN A 312 -3.23 23.97 5.45
C GLN A 312 -4.10 25.18 5.12
N ASP A 313 -5.11 25.42 5.95
CA ASP A 313 -5.90 26.64 5.96
C ASP A 313 -5.00 27.83 6.34
N ASP A 314 -4.48 28.55 5.33
CA ASP A 314 -3.95 29.90 5.49
C ASP A 314 -5.13 30.86 5.69
N ASN A 315 -5.53 31.04 6.95
CA ASN A 315 -6.33 32.18 7.38
C ASN A 315 -5.38 33.35 7.65
N SER A 316 -5.23 34.25 6.68
CA SER A 316 -4.68 35.59 6.88
C SER A 316 -5.45 36.63 6.06
N ASP A 317 -6.20 37.45 6.82
CA ASP A 317 -6.56 38.86 6.62
C ASP A 317 -7.08 39.36 5.26
N SER A 318 -8.27 39.95 5.26
CA SER A 318 -8.40 41.41 5.40
C SER A 318 -9.81 41.91 5.04
N ASP A 319 -10.32 42.78 5.89
CA ASP A 319 -11.60 43.49 5.82
C ASP A 319 -11.87 44.24 4.51
N SER A 320 -13.10 44.15 3.99
CA SER A 320 -13.80 45.34 3.49
C SER A 320 -15.30 45.16 3.34
N ASP A 321 -15.98 45.83 4.27
CA ASP A 321 -17.30 46.42 4.26
C ASP A 321 -17.89 46.72 2.86
N SER A 322 -19.17 46.34 2.65
CA SER A 322 -20.20 47.14 1.96
C SER A 322 -21.52 46.38 1.86
N GLU A 323 -22.46 46.77 2.72
CA GLU A 323 -23.91 46.57 2.55
C GLU A 323 -24.41 47.26 1.28
N VAL A 324 -25.14 46.56 0.40
CA VAL A 324 -26.27 47.15 -0.34
C VAL A 324 -27.35 46.09 -0.58
N GLU A 325 -28.54 46.38 -0.08
CA GLU A 325 -29.80 45.64 -0.28
C GLU A 325 -30.32 45.63 -1.74
N PRO A 326 -31.25 44.70 -2.08
CA PRO A 326 -31.64 44.41 -3.46
C PRO A 326 -32.79 45.29 -3.97
N VAL A 327 -32.71 45.73 -5.23
CA VAL A 327 -33.86 46.34 -5.94
C VAL A 327 -34.27 45.49 -7.16
N ALA A 328 -35.56 45.20 -7.18
CA ALA A 328 -36.29 44.34 -8.09
C ALA A 328 -36.63 44.97 -9.46
N LYS A 329 -36.76 44.07 -10.46
CA LYS A 329 -37.64 44.09 -11.66
C LYS A 329 -37.46 45.19 -12.72
N LYS A 330 -37.24 44.75 -13.97
CA LYS A 330 -38.28 44.83 -15.03
C LYS A 330 -37.95 44.01 -16.29
N LYS A 331 -38.94 43.22 -16.71
CA LYS A 331 -39.09 42.64 -18.05
C LYS A 331 -39.30 43.78 -19.06
N THR A 332 -38.71 43.69 -20.25
CA THR A 332 -39.36 44.15 -21.49
C THR A 332 -39.02 43.23 -22.66
N SER A 333 -40.10 42.78 -23.30
CA SER A 333 -40.18 42.07 -24.56
C SER A 333 -40.23 43.04 -25.76
N LYS A 334 -39.67 42.67 -26.91
CA LYS A 334 -40.15 43.00 -28.29
C LYS A 334 -39.32 42.18 -29.31
N LYS A 335 -39.90 41.20 -30.01
CA LYS A 335 -40.43 41.25 -31.41
C LYS A 335 -39.40 41.83 -32.42
N ALA A 336 -38.77 41.07 -33.32
CA ALA A 336 -39.24 40.30 -34.50
C ALA A 336 -38.93 41.03 -35.82
N ALA A 337 -38.19 40.35 -36.74
CA ALA A 337 -38.24 40.42 -38.22
C ALA A 337 -37.00 39.67 -38.78
N THR A 338 -37.06 38.45 -39.33
CA THR A 338 -37.57 38.00 -40.64
C THR A 338 -36.75 38.45 -41.86
N LYS A 339 -36.01 37.50 -42.47
CA LYS A 339 -35.81 37.22 -43.92
C LYS A 339 -34.65 36.23 -44.04
N GLY A 340 -34.74 35.02 -44.59
CA GLY A 340 -35.56 34.52 -45.70
C GLY A 340 -34.69 34.46 -46.96
N ARG A 341 -33.99 33.33 -47.21
CA ARG A 341 -33.42 33.01 -48.53
C ARG A 341 -33.75 31.56 -48.89
N LYS A 342 -34.73 31.42 -49.78
CA LYS A 342 -35.16 30.16 -50.39
C LYS A 342 -34.13 29.70 -51.44
N LYS A 343 -34.00 28.37 -51.52
CA LYS A 343 -33.54 27.58 -52.65
C LYS A 343 -34.32 27.92 -53.93
N ASN A 344 -33.68 27.82 -55.08
CA ASN A 344 -34.33 27.31 -56.28
C ASN A 344 -33.38 26.33 -57.00
N VAL A 345 -33.99 25.26 -57.47
CA VAL A 345 -33.46 24.12 -58.22
C VAL A 345 -34.18 24.14 -59.58
N ALA A 346 -33.52 23.56 -60.59
CA ALA A 346 -34.04 22.97 -61.83
C ALA A 346 -33.97 23.80 -63.13
N ASN A 347 -33.09 23.31 -64.01
CA ASN A 347 -33.32 22.86 -65.40
C ASN A 347 -34.29 23.66 -66.29
N ALA A 348 -33.71 24.17 -67.39
CA ALA A 348 -34.11 23.81 -68.75
C ALA A 348 -32.87 23.96 -69.65
#